data_AF-A0A968RWS7-F1
#
_entry.id   AF-A0A968RWS7-F1
#
_cell.length_a   1.000
_cell.length_b   1.000
_cell.length_c   1.000
_cell.angle_alpha   90.00
_cell.angle_beta   90.00
_cell.angle_gamma   90.00
#
_symmetry.space_group_name_H-M   'P 1'
#
loop_
_entity.id
_entity.type
_entity.pdbx_description
1 polymer ?
#
loop_
_entity_poly.entity_id
_entity_poly.type
_entity_poly.pdbx_seq_one_letter_code
_entity_poly.pdbx_strand_id
1 'polypeptide(L)'
;RILCCSPKIGHINKVSLREPLLDNPFKRAWKIKKDDVKICKDCEFRYICSDCRVFTEDPEDINSKPLKCGYNPYTLEWTDWKSTPEKQLQIQYYKSIYNA
;
A
#
# COMPACT_ATOMS: atom_id res chain seq x y z
N ARG A 1 -3.86 -14.54 -4.97
CA ARG A 1 -2.40 -14.55 -5.22
C ARG A 1 -1.94 -13.09 -5.11
N ILE A 2 -1.34 -12.68 -4.00
CA ILE A 2 -0.95 -11.28 -3.76
C ILE A 2 0.36 -11.04 -4.52
N LEU A 3 0.28 -10.46 -5.72
CA LEU A 3 1.44 -9.93 -6.41
C LEU A 3 1.61 -8.49 -5.93
N CYS A 4 2.42 -8.32 -4.90
CA CYS A 4 3.08 -7.05 -4.65
C CYS A 4 3.78 -6.69 -5.97
N CYS A 5 3.46 -5.55 -6.62
CA CYS A 5 4.03 -5.16 -7.91
C CYS A 5 5.54 -4.90 -7.75
N SER A 6 6.26 -6.00 -7.69
CA SER A 6 7.69 -6.13 -7.54
C SER A 6 8.21 -6.54 -8.90
N PRO A 7 9.34 -6.00 -9.36
CA PRO A 7 9.98 -6.51 -10.57
C PRO A 7 10.11 -8.04 -10.47
N LYS A 8 9.87 -8.79 -11.55
CA LYS A 8 10.06 -10.25 -11.56
C LYS A 8 11.54 -10.55 -11.29
N ILE A 9 11.85 -10.86 -10.04
CA ILE A 9 13.21 -11.09 -9.52
C ILE A 9 13.75 -12.51 -9.80
N GLY A 10 13.08 -13.26 -10.67
CA GLY A 10 13.47 -14.61 -11.08
C GLY A 10 12.84 -15.72 -10.24
N HIS A 11 13.33 -16.94 -10.46
CA HIS A 11 12.84 -18.16 -9.81
C HIS A 11 13.82 -18.59 -8.70
N ILE A 12 13.33 -19.12 -7.57
CA ILE A 12 14.18 -19.47 -6.41
C ILE A 12 15.29 -20.48 -6.75
N ASN A 13 15.05 -21.36 -7.72
CA ASN A 13 16.05 -22.31 -8.22
C ASN A 13 17.08 -21.70 -9.19
N LYS A 14 16.91 -20.44 -9.59
CA LYS A 14 17.72 -19.74 -10.60
C LYS A 14 18.40 -18.47 -10.08
N VAL A 15 17.89 -17.90 -8.99
CA VAL A 15 18.37 -16.63 -8.42
C VAL A 15 18.57 -16.80 -6.92
N SER A 16 19.70 -16.31 -6.41
CA SER A 16 20.00 -16.33 -4.99
C SER A 16 19.05 -15.41 -4.23
N LEU A 17 18.56 -15.84 -3.06
CA LEU A 17 17.74 -14.97 -2.19
C LEU A 17 18.46 -13.68 -1.80
N ARG A 18 19.80 -13.67 -1.81
CA ARG A 18 20.61 -12.50 -1.44
C ARG A 18 20.54 -11.39 -2.50
N GLU A 19 20.46 -11.72 -3.78
CA GLU A 19 20.57 -10.74 -4.87
C GLU A 19 19.36 -9.78 -4.91
N PRO A 20 18.09 -10.24 -4.85
CA PRO A 20 16.92 -9.36 -4.76
C PRO A 20 16.89 -8.47 -3.51
N LEU A 21 17.45 -8.94 -2.40
CA LEU A 21 17.50 -8.19 -1.14
C LEU A 21 18.53 -7.05 -1.19
N LEU A 22 19.55 -7.17 -2.02
CA LEU A 22 20.52 -6.11 -2.24
C LEU A 22 19.97 -5.04 -3.18
N ASP A 23 19.08 -5.42 -4.09
CA ASP A 23 18.50 -4.55 -5.10
C ASP A 23 17.64 -3.41 -4.49
N ASN A 24 17.71 -2.24 -5.13
CA ASN A 24 17.16 -0.99 -4.64
C ASN A 24 15.61 -0.87 -4.65
N PRO A 25 14.85 -1.41 -5.62
CA PRO A 25 13.44 -1.09 -5.75
C PRO A 25 12.61 -1.55 -4.55
N PHE A 26 13.00 -2.64 -3.88
CA PHE A 26 12.33 -3.16 -2.67
C PHE A 26 12.57 -2.28 -1.44
N LYS A 27 13.77 -1.72 -1.33
CA LYS A 27 14.15 -0.87 -0.19
C LYS A 27 13.43 0.46 -0.20
N ARG A 28 12.87 0.90 -1.33
CA ARG A 28 12.10 2.16 -1.41
C ARG A 28 10.88 2.13 -0.50
N ALA A 29 10.08 1.07 -0.55
CA ALA A 29 8.90 0.93 0.31
C ALA A 29 9.26 0.73 1.78
N TRP A 30 10.39 0.05 2.07
CA TRP A 30 10.84 -0.21 3.46
C TRP A 30 11.28 1.04 4.22
N LYS A 31 11.67 2.09 3.49
CA LYS A 31 12.11 3.36 4.10
C LYS A 31 10.95 4.26 4.50
N ILE A 32 9.73 3.99 4.03
CA ILE A 32 8.56 4.80 4.31
C ILE A 32 8.12 4.54 5.74
N LYS A 33 8.19 5.57 6.57
CA LYS A 33 7.68 5.54 7.93
C LYS A 33 6.23 6.01 7.91
N LYS A 34 5.46 5.63 8.94
CA LYS A 34 4.09 6.14 9.07
C LYS A 34 4.02 7.66 9.24
N ASP A 35 5.12 8.28 9.64
CA ASP A 35 5.29 9.73 9.72
C ASP A 35 5.37 10.40 8.34
N ASP A 36 5.73 9.66 7.30
CA ASP A 36 5.83 10.15 5.92
C ASP A 36 4.49 10.03 5.17
N VAL A 37 3.51 9.34 5.75
CA VAL A 37 2.23 8.99 5.11
C VAL A 37 1.20 10.07 5.38
N LYS A 38 0.71 10.72 4.31
CA LYS A 38 -0.11 11.94 4.34
C LYS A 38 -1.00 12.10 5.58
N ILE A 39 -2.17 11.46 5.63
CA ILE A 39 -3.11 11.57 6.73
C ILE A 39 -2.75 10.68 7.92
N CYS A 40 -1.97 9.61 7.70
CA CYS A 40 -1.65 8.65 8.74
C CYS A 40 -0.57 9.16 9.71
N LYS A 41 0.22 10.17 9.32
CA LYS A 41 1.17 10.84 10.22
C LYS A 41 0.46 11.61 11.33
N ASP A 42 -0.76 12.06 11.09
CA ASP A 42 -1.59 12.80 12.06
C ASP A 42 -2.59 11.87 12.80
N CYS A 43 -2.58 10.58 12.48
CA CYS A 43 -3.54 9.62 13.02
C CYS A 43 -3.16 9.16 14.43
N GLU A 44 -4.10 9.20 15.36
CA GLU A 44 -3.91 8.74 16.75
C GLU A 44 -3.69 7.23 16.84
N PHE A 45 -4.16 6.46 15.86
CA PHE A 45 -3.85 5.02 15.73
C PHE A 45 -2.52 4.72 15.03
N ARG A 46 -1.70 5.74 14.67
CA ARG A 46 -0.45 5.57 13.90
C ARG A 46 0.43 4.46 14.46
N TYR A 47 0.67 4.43 15.76
CA TYR A 47 1.60 3.46 16.34
C TYR A 47 1.06 2.03 16.39
N ILE A 48 -0.26 1.84 16.48
CA ILE A 48 -0.90 0.52 16.56
C ILE A 48 -1.33 -0.03 15.19
N CYS A 49 -1.42 0.81 14.16
CA CYS A 49 -1.91 0.41 12.84
C CYS A 49 -1.04 -0.67 12.15
N SER A 50 -1.61 -1.80 11.75
CA SER A 50 -0.90 -2.84 10.96
C SER A 50 -0.84 -2.52 9.47
N ASP A 51 -0.39 -1.31 9.13
CA ASP A 51 -0.33 -0.69 7.78
C ASP A 51 -0.34 -1.71 6.61
N CYS A 52 -1.44 -1.72 5.85
CA CYS A 52 -1.69 -2.68 4.76
C CYS A 52 -1.55 -2.06 3.36
N ARG A 53 -0.70 -1.03 3.21
CA ARG A 53 -0.46 -0.21 2.00
C ARG A 53 -0.02 -0.92 0.69
N VAL A 54 -0.30 -2.20 0.52
CA VAL A 54 -0.19 -2.88 -0.78
C VAL A 54 -1.16 -2.27 -1.80
N PHE A 55 -2.31 -1.78 -1.31
CA PHE A 55 -3.27 -1.00 -2.09
C PHE A 55 -3.42 0.37 -1.45
N THR A 56 -3.00 1.42 -2.14
CA THR A 56 -3.16 2.82 -1.71
C THR A 56 -4.38 3.44 -2.38
N GLU A 57 -4.95 4.48 -1.76
CA GLU A 57 -6.02 5.28 -2.39
C GLU A 57 -5.55 6.01 -3.65
N ASP A 58 -4.29 6.46 -3.67
CA ASP A 58 -3.65 7.03 -4.84
C ASP A 58 -2.47 6.12 -5.25
N PRO A 59 -2.57 5.39 -6.39
CA PRO A 59 -1.50 4.53 -6.91
C PRO A 59 -0.24 5.29 -7.31
N GLU A 60 -0.35 6.57 -7.68
CA GLU A 60 0.79 7.39 -8.13
C GLU A 60 1.51 8.04 -6.94
N ASP A 61 0.84 8.14 -5.79
CA ASP A 61 1.42 8.65 -4.55
C ASP A 61 1.79 7.53 -3.59
N ILE A 62 3.10 7.25 -3.51
CA ILE A 62 3.66 6.26 -2.60
C ILE A 62 3.37 6.56 -1.13
N ASN A 63 3.07 7.81 -0.75
CA ASN A 63 2.77 8.24 0.62
C ASN A 63 1.25 8.32 0.91
N SER A 64 0.42 7.84 -0.01
CA SER A 64 -1.03 7.77 0.16
C SER A 64 -1.44 6.77 1.25
N LYS A 65 -2.61 7.01 1.85
CA LYS A 65 -3.19 6.10 2.84
C LYS A 65 -3.62 4.77 2.21
N PRO A 66 -3.71 3.69 3.01
CA PRO A 66 -4.22 2.41 2.52
C PRO A 66 -5.68 2.51 2.08
N LEU A 67 -5.99 1.93 0.92
CA LEU A 67 -7.35 1.94 0.32
C LEU A 67 -8.42 1.39 1.27
N LYS A 68 -8.06 0.38 2.05
CA LYS A 68 -8.96 -0.32 2.98
C LYS A 68 -9.15 0.41 4.32
N CYS A 69 -8.42 1.49 4.57
CA CYS A 69 -8.59 2.29 5.78
C CYS A 69 -9.76 3.26 5.59
N GLY A 70 -10.84 3.04 6.35
CA GLY A 70 -12.03 3.89 6.36
C GLY A 70 -11.98 5.02 7.39
N TYR A 71 -10.92 5.10 8.18
CA TYR A 71 -10.79 6.07 9.27
C TYR A 71 -10.29 7.43 8.79
N ASN A 72 -10.82 8.49 9.40
CA ASN A 72 -10.36 9.87 9.23
C ASN A 72 -10.03 10.50 10.59
N PRO A 73 -8.74 10.78 10.89
CA PRO A 73 -8.33 11.36 12.17
C PRO A 73 -8.78 12.81 12.39
N TYR A 74 -9.20 13.53 11.34
CA TYR A 74 -9.68 14.91 11.50
C TYR A 74 -11.18 14.98 11.84
N THR A 75 -11.97 13.99 11.43
CA THR A 75 -13.39 13.89 11.79
C THR A 75 -13.65 12.88 12.90
N LEU A 76 -12.66 12.04 13.22
CA LEU A 76 -12.73 10.94 14.17
C LEU A 76 -13.76 9.85 13.80
N GLU A 77 -14.11 9.75 12.52
CA GLU A 77 -15.15 8.85 12.05
C GLU A 77 -14.60 7.66 11.26
N TRP A 78 -15.29 6.54 11.39
CA TRP A 78 -15.08 5.36 10.56
C TRP A 78 -16.16 5.29 9.48
N THR A 79 -15.71 5.13 8.24
CA THR A 79 -16.59 4.88 7.09
C THR A 79 -16.33 3.49 6.52
N ASP A 80 -17.30 2.92 5.83
CA ASP A 80 -17.03 1.72 5.03
C ASP A 80 -16.08 2.11 3.89
N TRP A 81 -14.92 1.49 3.85
CA TRP A 81 -13.89 1.76 2.84
C TRP A 81 -14.33 1.39 1.41
N LYS A 82 -15.47 0.73 1.22
CA LYS A 82 -16.04 0.48 -0.12
C LYS A 82 -17.10 1.49 -0.54
N SER A 83 -17.54 2.35 0.38
CA SER A 83 -18.77 3.13 0.19
C SER A 83 -18.62 4.27 -0.82
N THR A 84 -17.44 4.87 -0.93
CA THR A 84 -17.27 6.09 -1.73
C THR A 84 -16.99 5.80 -3.22
N PRO A 85 -17.57 6.57 -4.15
CA PRO A 85 -17.35 6.39 -5.59
C PRO A 85 -15.87 6.41 -5.99
N GLU A 86 -15.06 7.29 -5.37
CA GLU A 86 -13.62 7.40 -5.64
C GLU A 86 -12.89 6.09 -5.27
N LYS A 87 -13.31 5.44 -4.19
CA LYS A 87 -12.73 4.15 -3.78
C LYS A 87 -13.15 3.01 -4.69
N GLN A 88 -14.35 3.07 -5.26
CA GLN A 88 -14.80 2.07 -6.24
C GLN A 88 -13.94 2.11 -7.51
N LEU A 89 -13.62 3.30 -8.02
CA LEU A 89 -12.71 3.46 -9.16
C LEU A 89 -11.35 2.80 -8.88
N GLN A 90 -10.81 3.01 -7.69
CA GLN A 90 -9.51 2.47 -7.29
C GLN A 90 -9.55 0.96 -7.12
N ILE A 91 -10.66 0.43 -6.59
CA ILE A 91 -10.89 -1.02 -6.55
C ILE A 91 -10.90 -1.59 -7.97
N GLN A 92 -11.54 -0.94 -8.94
CA GLN A 92 -11.56 -1.39 -10.33
C GLN A 92 -10.18 -1.30 -10.98
N TYR A 93 -9.42 -0.24 -10.73
CA TYR A 93 -8.04 -0.08 -11.17
C TYR A 93 -7.16 -1.24 -10.68
N TYR A 94 -7.18 -1.56 -9.39
CA TYR A 94 -6.39 -2.71 -8.89
C TYR A 94 -6.94 -4.04 -9.39
N LYS A 95 -8.25 -4.19 -9.59
CA LYS A 95 -8.82 -5.40 -10.20
C LYS A 95 -8.34 -5.59 -11.63
N SER A 96 -8.22 -4.55 -12.44
CA SER A 96 -7.74 -4.67 -13.82
C SER A 96 -6.26 -5.05 -13.89
N ILE A 97 -5.45 -4.58 -12.95
CA ILE A 97 -4.02 -4.91 -12.88
C ILE A 97 -3.77 -6.36 -12.45
N TYR A 98 -4.53 -6.87 -11.47
CA TYR A 98 -4.25 -8.17 -10.84
C TYR A 98 -5.10 -9.35 -11.33
N ASN A 99 -6.18 -9.09 -12.06
CA ASN A 99 -7.00 -10.14 -12.70
C ASN A 99 -6.74 -10.25 -14.22
N ALA A 100 -5.70 -9.59 -14.74
CA ALA A 100 -5.18 -9.75 -16.09
C ALA A 100 -4.13 -10.86 -16.17
#